data_AF-A0A1J3GJ59-F1
#
_entry.id   AF-A0A1J3GJ59-F1
#
_cell.length_a   1.000
_cell.length_b   1.000
_cell.length_c   1.000
_cell.angle_alpha   90.00
_cell.angle_beta   90.00
_cell.angle_gamma   90.00
#
_symmetry.space_group_name_H-M   'P 1'
#
loop_
_entity.id
_entity.type
_entity.pdbx_description
1 polymer ?
#
loop_
_entity_poly.entity_id
_entity_poly.type
_entity_poly.pdbx_seq_one_letter_code
_entity_poly.pdbx_strand_id
1 'polypeptide(L)'
;KKGLTLKELLSKSRHPNAKDRKNALVDMEKLFKRHPAELKSNRYASIHHLMGRIKDGDKQVRTAFYQVFKNRILKSSIEEDDCKEENRGRIVSVLMPYIFPAMVDTSIDVRLMAFAFLHLVVKYYPPTFSLYAEKI
;
A
#
# COMPACT_ATOMS: atom_id res chain seq x y z
N LYS A 1 4.46 19.13 20.42
CA LYS A 1 3.82 17.80 20.55
C LYS A 1 4.70 16.77 19.84
N LYS A 2 5.13 15.70 20.54
CA LYS A 2 5.84 14.57 19.91
C LYS A 2 4.84 13.87 18.97
N GLY A 3 5.24 13.60 17.72
CA GLY A 3 4.41 12.86 16.78
C GLY A 3 4.22 11.40 17.23
N LEU A 4 3.21 10.73 16.69
CA LEU A 4 3.02 9.28 16.90
C LEU A 4 4.13 8.49 16.19
N THR A 5 4.53 7.38 16.78
CA THR A 5 5.46 6.39 16.19
C THR A 5 4.79 5.61 15.06
N LEU A 6 5.58 4.97 14.19
CA LEU A 6 5.04 4.08 13.16
C LEU A 6 4.17 2.97 13.76
N LYS A 7 4.57 2.37 14.88
CA LYS A 7 3.79 1.31 15.56
C LYS A 7 2.41 1.80 15.97
N GLU A 8 2.32 2.99 16.57
CA GLU A 8 1.04 3.59 16.98
C GLU A 8 0.16 3.93 15.77
N LEU A 9 0.77 4.48 14.71
CA LEU A 9 0.05 4.76 13.48
C LEU A 9 -0.49 3.48 12.84
N LEU A 10 0.31 2.40 12.79
CA LEU A 10 -0.11 1.11 12.25
C LEU A 10 -1.30 0.59 13.06
N SER A 11 -1.24 0.63 14.39
CA SER A 11 -2.39 0.27 15.23
C SER A 11 -3.64 1.10 14.89
N LYS A 12 -3.52 2.44 14.83
CA LYS A 12 -4.64 3.34 14.49
C LYS A 12 -5.19 3.14 13.08
N SER A 13 -4.37 2.70 12.13
CA SER A 13 -4.84 2.38 10.78
C SER A 13 -5.87 1.25 10.75
N ARG A 14 -6.04 0.49 11.84
CA ARG A 14 -7.05 -0.56 12.04
C ARG A 14 -8.19 -0.20 12.99
N HIS A 15 -8.27 1.06 13.41
CA HIS A 15 -9.33 1.52 14.31
C HIS A 15 -10.73 1.34 13.68
N PRO A 16 -11.78 1.05 14.47
CA PRO A 16 -13.15 0.96 13.95
C PRO A 16 -13.63 2.24 13.26
N ASN A 17 -13.14 3.41 13.71
CA ASN A 17 -13.49 4.69 13.13
C ASN A 17 -12.68 4.99 11.85
N ALA A 18 -13.38 5.25 10.73
CA ALA A 18 -12.77 5.53 9.44
C ALA A 18 -11.91 6.80 9.43
N LYS A 19 -12.31 7.85 10.18
CA LYS A 19 -11.53 9.09 10.30
C LYS A 19 -10.17 8.82 10.95
N ASP A 20 -10.12 7.98 11.98
CA ASP A 20 -8.86 7.61 12.63
C ASP A 20 -7.97 6.79 11.72
N ARG A 21 -8.54 5.83 10.98
CA ARG A 21 -7.78 5.05 9.98
C ARG A 21 -7.16 5.94 8.92
N LYS A 22 -7.95 6.84 8.34
CA LYS A 22 -7.51 7.81 7.33
C LYS A 22 -6.42 8.71 7.89
N ASN A 23 -6.62 9.29 9.08
CA ASN A 23 -5.65 10.20 9.69
C ASN A 23 -4.33 9.49 9.97
N ALA A 24 -4.38 8.23 10.42
CA ALA A 24 -3.18 7.43 10.60
C ALA A 24 -2.40 7.24 9.30
N LEU A 25 -3.08 6.95 8.18
CA LEU A 25 -2.45 6.83 6.86
C LEU A 25 -1.82 8.15 6.40
N VAL A 26 -2.52 9.27 6.56
CA VAL A 26 -2.01 10.60 6.22
C VAL A 26 -0.77 10.95 7.06
N ASP A 27 -0.79 10.60 8.34
CA ASP A 27 0.34 10.86 9.22
C ASP A 27 1.52 9.90 8.97
N MET A 28 1.27 8.65 8.53
CA MET A 28 2.32 7.77 8.00
C MET A 28 2.97 8.36 6.74
N GLU A 29 2.19 8.92 5.82
CA GLU A 29 2.76 9.53 4.61
C GLU A 29 3.74 10.67 4.95
N LYS A 30 3.38 11.47 5.97
CA LYS A 30 4.24 12.53 6.50
C LYS A 30 5.45 11.96 7.22
N LEU A 31 5.26 10.90 8.03
CA LEU A 31 6.34 10.23 8.75
C LEU A 31 7.39 9.69 7.77
N PHE A 32 6.97 8.91 6.77
CA PHE A 32 7.86 8.35 5.76
C PHE A 32 8.53 9.41 4.89
N LYS A 33 7.88 10.57 4.68
CA LYS A 33 8.52 11.71 4.01
C LYS A 33 9.67 12.29 4.84
N ARG A 34 9.49 12.38 6.17
CA ARG A 34 10.48 12.96 7.09
C ARG A 34 11.57 11.99 7.49
N HIS A 35 11.24 10.70 7.57
CA HIS A 35 12.13 9.62 8.00
C HIS A 35 12.10 8.45 7.01
N PRO A 36 12.67 8.59 5.80
CA PRO A 36 12.68 7.52 4.79
C PRO A 36 13.32 6.21 5.28
N ALA A 37 14.34 6.31 6.14
CA ALA A 37 15.00 5.14 6.73
C ALA A 37 14.03 4.28 7.58
N GLU A 38 13.04 4.89 8.23
CA GLU A 38 12.05 4.16 9.02
C GLU A 38 11.15 3.30 8.13
N LEU A 39 10.77 3.81 6.95
CA LEU A 39 10.05 3.04 5.94
C LEU A 39 10.93 1.90 5.41
N LYS A 40 12.20 2.17 5.11
CA LYS A 40 13.12 1.16 4.58
C LYS A 40 13.24 -0.04 5.53
N SER A 41 13.46 0.21 6.82
CA SER A 41 13.60 -0.84 7.84
C SER A 41 12.30 -1.61 8.11
N ASN A 42 11.13 -1.00 7.87
CA ASN A 42 9.83 -1.58 8.21
C ASN A 42 8.94 -1.83 6.99
N ARG A 43 9.50 -1.86 5.77
CA ARG A 43 8.74 -1.84 4.51
C ARG A 43 7.73 -2.97 4.42
N TYR A 44 8.20 -4.21 4.51
CA TYR A 44 7.35 -5.40 4.37
C TYR A 44 6.32 -5.50 5.49
N ALA A 45 6.73 -5.24 6.74
CA ALA A 45 5.82 -5.22 7.88
C ALA A 45 4.70 -4.17 7.70
N SER A 46 5.05 -2.98 7.21
CA SER A 46 4.10 -1.91 6.94
C SER A 46 3.14 -2.29 5.81
N ILE A 47 3.65 -2.86 4.71
CA ILE A 47 2.83 -3.34 3.59
C ILE A 47 1.83 -4.38 4.10
N HIS A 48 2.29 -5.48 4.70
CA HIS A 48 1.43 -6.54 5.22
C HIS A 48 0.37 -6.00 6.18
N HIS A 49 0.73 -5.06 7.04
CA HIS A 49 -0.20 -4.49 8.00
C HIS A 49 -1.32 -3.69 7.34
N LEU A 50 -0.98 -2.95 6.28
CA LEU A 50 -1.86 -2.01 5.59
C LEU A 50 -2.67 -2.63 4.44
N MET A 51 -2.33 -3.83 3.96
CA MET A 51 -2.98 -4.39 2.76
C MET A 51 -4.49 -4.55 2.86
N GLY A 52 -5.02 -4.80 4.06
CA GLY A 52 -6.46 -4.82 4.32
C GLY A 52 -7.16 -3.47 4.08
N ARG A 53 -6.43 -2.39 3.75
CA ARG A 53 -7.00 -1.09 3.38
C ARG A 53 -7.35 -0.97 1.89
N ILE A 54 -6.94 -1.91 1.03
CA ILE A 54 -7.45 -1.97 -0.36
C ILE A 54 -8.97 -2.15 -0.36
N LYS A 55 -9.47 -3.02 0.53
CA LYS A 55 -10.90 -3.34 0.69
C LYS A 55 -11.57 -2.58 1.84
N ASP A 56 -10.99 -1.47 2.30
CA ASP A 56 -11.61 -0.70 3.38
C ASP A 56 -13.01 -0.24 2.95
N GLY A 57 -14.01 -0.29 3.85
CA GLY A 57 -15.37 0.14 3.54
C GLY A 57 -15.44 1.65 3.21
N ASP A 58 -14.52 2.45 3.75
CA ASP A 58 -14.49 3.89 3.53
C ASP A 58 -13.59 4.28 2.34
N LYS A 59 -14.17 5.03 1.39
CA LYS A 59 -13.46 5.49 0.18
C LYS A 59 -12.26 6.39 0.49
N GLN A 60 -12.35 7.24 1.51
CA GLN A 60 -11.26 8.14 1.87
C GLN A 60 -10.09 7.36 2.50
N VAL A 61 -10.38 6.29 3.25
CA VAL A 61 -9.33 5.39 3.77
C VAL A 61 -8.63 4.67 2.63
N ARG A 62 -9.38 4.09 1.68
CA ARG A 62 -8.81 3.47 0.47
C ARG A 62 -7.92 4.44 -0.30
N THR A 63 -8.41 5.66 -0.51
CA THR A 63 -7.68 6.73 -1.22
C THR A 63 -6.41 7.13 -0.48
N ALA A 64 -6.47 7.32 0.84
CA ALA A 64 -5.30 7.67 1.64
C ALA A 64 -4.24 6.55 1.60
N PHE A 65 -4.66 5.29 1.65
CA PHE A 65 -3.73 4.17 1.53
C PHE A 65 -3.08 4.12 0.14
N TYR A 66 -3.85 4.33 -0.92
CA TYR A 66 -3.32 4.41 -2.28
C TYR A 66 -2.24 5.50 -2.42
N GLN A 67 -2.44 6.68 -1.81
CA GLN A 67 -1.43 7.75 -1.81
C GLN A 67 -0.17 7.38 -1.03
N VAL A 68 -0.29 6.83 0.18
CA VAL A 68 0.87 6.34 0.96
C VAL A 68 1.65 5.31 0.15
N PHE A 69 0.95 4.35 -0.45
CA PHE A 69 1.56 3.29 -1.23
C PHE A 69 2.30 3.84 -2.44
N LYS A 70 1.61 4.63 -3.28
CA LYS A 70 2.20 5.25 -4.48
C LYS A 70 3.37 6.17 -4.16
N ASN A 71 3.19 7.10 -3.23
CA ASN A 71 4.11 8.22 -3.02
C ASN A 71 5.29 7.89 -2.09
N ARG A 72 5.19 6.81 -1.30
CA ARG A 72 6.22 6.42 -0.33
C ARG A 72 6.69 5.00 -0.56
N ILE A 73 5.81 4.01 -0.46
CA ILE A 73 6.21 2.60 -0.50
C ILE A 73 6.81 2.25 -1.86
N LEU A 74 6.07 2.49 -2.94
CA LEU A 74 6.51 2.19 -4.30
C LEU A 74 7.65 3.10 -4.71
N LYS A 75 7.50 4.42 -4.50
CA LYS A 75 8.52 5.42 -4.85
C LYS A 75 9.87 5.13 -4.18
N SER A 76 9.89 4.85 -2.87
CA SER A 76 11.14 4.50 -2.17
C SER A 76 11.80 3.24 -2.70
N SER A 77 11.02 2.33 -3.29
CA SER A 77 11.55 1.11 -3.89
C SER A 77 12.07 1.34 -5.31
N ILE A 78 11.71 2.44 -5.99
CA ILE A 78 12.30 2.84 -7.27
C ILE A 78 13.61 3.59 -7.05
N GLU A 79 13.63 4.51 -6.09
CA GLU A 79 14.73 5.47 -5.86
C GLU A 79 15.91 4.87 -5.10
N GLU A 80 15.77 3.67 -4.51
CA GLU A 80 16.89 2.94 -3.94
C GLU A 80 17.70 2.28 -5.07
N ASP A 81 18.93 2.75 -5.30
CA ASP A 81 19.88 2.22 -6.30
C ASP A 81 20.06 0.69 -6.22
N ASP A 82 19.85 0.10 -5.04
CA ASP A 82 19.97 -1.35 -4.79
C ASP A 82 18.66 -2.14 -4.96
N CYS A 83 17.55 -1.51 -5.37
CA CYS A 83 16.29 -2.22 -5.56
C CYS A 83 16.31 -3.00 -6.88
N LYS A 84 17.08 -4.10 -6.87
CA LYS A 84 17.11 -5.12 -7.90
C LYS A 84 15.69 -5.56 -8.24
N GLU A 85 15.47 -5.93 -9.49
CA GLU A 85 14.19 -6.41 -10.01
C GLU A 85 13.51 -7.46 -9.11
N GLU A 86 14.30 -8.33 -8.47
CA GLU A 86 13.85 -9.29 -7.48
C GLU A 86 13.11 -8.66 -6.29
N ASN A 87 13.61 -7.56 -5.74
CA ASN A 87 12.95 -6.84 -4.64
C ASN A 87 11.63 -6.21 -5.09
N ARG A 88 11.56 -5.75 -6.35
CA ARG A 88 10.32 -5.24 -6.96
C ARG A 88 9.29 -6.37 -7.09
N GLY A 89 9.73 -7.52 -7.60
CA GLY A 89 8.92 -8.73 -7.68
C GLY A 89 8.40 -9.18 -6.32
N ARG A 90 9.24 -9.22 -5.28
CA ARG A 90 8.83 -9.57 -3.91
C ARG A 90 7.74 -8.65 -3.36
N ILE A 91 7.88 -7.34 -3.56
CA ILE A 91 6.84 -6.38 -3.16
C ILE A 91 5.54 -6.68 -3.90
N VAL A 92 5.58 -6.88 -5.21
CA VAL A 92 4.37 -7.19 -5.99
C VAL A 92 3.72 -8.50 -5.54
N SER A 93 4.49 -9.57 -5.37
CA SER A 93 3.98 -10.87 -4.92
C SER A 93 3.23 -10.81 -3.59
N VAL A 94 3.63 -9.90 -2.68
CA VAL A 94 2.93 -9.67 -1.41
C VAL A 94 1.58 -8.95 -1.61
N LEU A 95 1.44 -8.14 -2.66
CA LEU A 95 0.26 -7.33 -2.92
C LEU A 95 -0.83 -8.09 -3.67
N MET A 96 -0.44 -8.94 -4.62
CA MET A 96 -1.39 -9.62 -5.51
C MET A 96 -2.49 -10.43 -4.78
N PRO A 97 -2.19 -11.15 -3.67
CA PRO A 97 -3.21 -11.85 -2.87
C PRO A 97 -4.29 -10.94 -2.27
N TYR A 98 -4.05 -9.62 -2.15
CA TYR A 98 -5.03 -8.65 -1.67
C TYR A 98 -5.72 -7.89 -2.81
N ILE A 99 -5.03 -7.72 -3.95
CA ILE A 99 -5.57 -7.06 -5.14
C ILE A 99 -6.60 -7.96 -5.84
N PHE A 100 -6.29 -9.23 -6.13
CA PHE A 100 -7.21 -10.09 -6.88
C PHE A 100 -8.57 -10.27 -6.20
N PRO A 101 -8.67 -10.58 -4.89
CA PRO A 101 -9.98 -10.71 -4.24
C PRO A 101 -10.72 -9.37 -4.09
N ALA A 102 -10.03 -8.23 -4.25
CA ALA A 102 -10.65 -6.92 -4.25
C ALA A 102 -11.20 -6.54 -5.64
N MET A 103 -10.60 -7.04 -6.72
CA MET A 103 -11.07 -6.83 -8.09
C MET A 103 -12.43 -7.49 -8.37
N VAL A 104 -12.79 -8.54 -7.63
CA VAL A 104 -14.08 -9.23 -7.71
C VAL A 104 -15.01 -8.92 -6.54
N ASP A 105 -14.72 -7.88 -5.76
CA ASP A 105 -15.55 -7.47 -4.62
C ASP A 105 -16.95 -7.03 -5.07
N THR A 106 -17.97 -7.21 -4.24
CA THR A 106 -19.35 -6.80 -4.57
C THR A 106 -19.47 -5.28 -4.71
N SER A 107 -18.65 -4.51 -4.00
CA SER A 107 -18.61 -3.05 -4.11
C SER A 107 -17.83 -2.59 -5.34
N ILE A 108 -18.50 -1.87 -6.25
CA ILE A 108 -17.87 -1.25 -7.43
C ILE A 108 -16.68 -0.37 -7.02
N ASP A 109 -16.82 0.43 -5.96
CA ASP A 109 -15.75 1.35 -5.55
C ASP A 109 -14.53 0.63 -4.95
N VAL A 110 -14.70 -0.59 -4.43
CA VAL A 110 -13.57 -1.43 -4.02
C VAL A 110 -12.89 -2.01 -5.25
N ARG A 111 -13.67 -2.53 -6.22
CA ARG A 111 -13.12 -3.03 -7.50
C ARG A 111 -12.30 -1.98 -8.22
N LEU A 112 -12.84 -0.77 -8.40
CA LEU A 112 -12.14 0.34 -9.07
C LEU A 112 -10.83 0.70 -8.35
N MET A 113 -10.82 0.69 -7.02
CA MET A 113 -9.59 0.92 -6.27
C MET A 113 -8.58 -0.23 -6.48
N ALA A 114 -9.04 -1.48 -6.48
CA ALA A 114 -8.18 -2.63 -6.73
C ALA A 114 -7.54 -2.57 -8.12
N PHE A 115 -8.29 -2.18 -9.15
CA PHE A 115 -7.74 -1.94 -10.50
C PHE A 115 -6.72 -0.79 -10.51
N ALA A 116 -6.92 0.27 -9.72
CA ALA A 116 -5.93 1.33 -9.58
C ALA A 116 -4.61 0.82 -8.94
N PHE A 117 -4.69 -0.05 -7.94
CA PHE A 117 -3.52 -0.74 -7.38
C PHE A 117 -2.87 -1.68 -8.41
N LEU A 118 -3.65 -2.46 -9.15
CA LEU A 118 -3.15 -3.34 -10.22
C LEU A 118 -2.39 -2.53 -11.28
N HIS A 119 -2.97 -1.45 -11.78
CA HIS A 119 -2.34 -0.57 -12.74
C HIS A 119 -1.00 -0.03 -12.21
N LEU A 120 -0.96 0.35 -10.94
CA LEU A 120 0.23 0.87 -10.29
C LEU A 120 1.34 -0.20 -10.17
N VAL A 121 1.02 -1.44 -9.81
CA VAL A 121 2.02 -2.52 -9.72
C VAL A 121 2.52 -2.95 -11.09
N VAL A 122 1.66 -3.04 -12.11
CA VAL A 122 2.06 -3.36 -13.49
C VAL A 122 2.99 -2.28 -14.05
N LYS A 123 2.70 -1.00 -13.77
CA LYS A 123 3.58 0.10 -14.16
C LYS A 123 4.96 0.03 -13.49
N TYR A 124 5.03 -0.46 -12.25
CA TYR A 124 6.27 -0.55 -11.48
C TYR A 124 7.09 -1.81 -11.78
N TYR A 125 6.42 -2.93 -12.05
CA TYR A 125 7.01 -4.21 -12.33
C TYR A 125 6.25 -4.87 -13.50
N PRO A 126 6.56 -4.48 -14.76
CA PRO A 126 5.87 -4.99 -15.95
C PRO A 126 5.76 -6.53 -16.06
N PRO A 127 6.75 -7.34 -15.60
CA PRO A 127 6.63 -8.80 -15.58
C PRO A 127 5.40 -9.33 -14.84
N THR A 128 4.78 -8.51 -13.97
CA THR A 128 3.50 -8.82 -13.31
C THR A 128 2.43 -9.29 -14.29
N PHE A 129 2.33 -8.67 -15.47
CA PHE A 129 1.31 -9.05 -16.46
C PHE A 129 1.52 -10.49 -16.94
N SER A 130 2.77 -10.86 -17.26
CA SER A 130 3.10 -12.23 -17.67
C SER A 130 2.98 -13.23 -16.52
N LEU A 131 3.41 -12.86 -15.31
CA LEU A 131 3.40 -13.74 -14.13
C LEU A 131 1.98 -14.06 -13.63
N TYR A 132 1.02 -13.19 -13.89
CA TYR A 132 -0.34 -13.32 -13.39
C TYR A 132 -1.42 -13.20 -14.48
N ALA A 133 -1.08 -13.50 -15.74
CA ALA A 133 -1.98 -13.35 -16.87
C ALA A 133 -3.33 -14.08 -16.68
N GLU A 134 -3.35 -15.25 -16.04
CA GLU A 134 -4.57 -16.01 -15.78
C GLU A 134 -5.50 -15.41 -14.71
N LYS A 135 -5.00 -14.43 -13.95
CA LYS A 135 -5.73 -13.78 -12.84
C LYS A 135 -6.18 -12.36 -13.16
N ILE A 136 -5.62 -11.77 -14.22
CA ILE A 136 -5.90 -10.40 -14.69
C ILE A 136 -6.95 -10.50 -15.80
#